data_AF-A0A3B9WVE5-F1
#
_entry.id   AF-A0A3B9WVE5-F1
#
_cell.length_a   1.000
_cell.length_b   1.000
_cell.length_c   1.000
_cell.angle_alpha   90.00
_cell.angle_beta   90.00
_cell.angle_gamma   90.00
#
_symmetry.space_group_name_H-M   'P 1'
#
loop_
_entity.id
_entity.type
_entity.pdbx_description
1 polymer ?
#
loop_
_entity_poly.entity_id
_entity_poly.type
_entity_poly.pdbx_seq_one_letter_code
_entity_poly.pdbx_strand_id
1 'polypeptide(L)'
;SIKPEEIILYIDKTQASYTGGSATVNATLYNGTGTIVWKSGDTSVALVNGNGNTATVDGIKAGTTTITASISGTDYSATAIVDVRAATPQSFEVDRCLVNKGGEYSAAECDNIIAAVNQARAEYNIPACVKNTGLCKVADVRSKEISYSFMNVRPDGSPYTSVAPEYYRSEGIAVLPKGSSAVAAVNGLKNYTTTRRDLMDENFRNIGASYYTWGNYTYVVVALGY
;
A
#
# COMPACT_ATOMS: atom_id res chain seq x y z
N SER A 1 3.23 -46.97 -28.46
CA SER A 1 2.13 -46.67 -27.54
C SER A 1 2.22 -45.20 -27.20
N ILE A 2 1.36 -44.37 -27.79
CA ILE A 2 1.25 -42.94 -27.44
C ILE A 2 0.52 -42.92 -26.09
N LYS A 3 1.14 -42.39 -25.03
CA LYS A 3 0.44 -42.22 -23.74
C LYS A 3 -0.80 -41.33 -23.99
N PRO A 4 -1.95 -41.59 -23.36
CA PRO A 4 -3.06 -40.65 -23.43
C PRO A 4 -2.56 -39.29 -22.93
N GLU A 5 -2.81 -38.25 -23.70
CA GLU A 5 -2.44 -36.88 -23.35
C GLU A 5 -3.23 -36.47 -22.12
N GLU A 6 -2.56 -36.47 -20.97
CA GLU A 6 -3.14 -36.07 -19.69
C GLU A 6 -3.52 -34.59 -19.74
N ILE A 7 -4.71 -34.22 -19.25
CA ILE A 7 -5.13 -32.83 -19.11
C ILE A 7 -4.27 -32.20 -18.00
N ILE A 8 -3.57 -31.12 -18.31
CA ILE A 8 -2.68 -30.42 -17.35
C ILE A 8 -3.16 -28.99 -17.17
N LEU A 9 -3.37 -28.57 -15.91
CA LEU A 9 -3.65 -27.20 -15.51
C LEU A 9 -2.46 -26.66 -14.70
N TYR A 10 -1.93 -25.51 -15.08
CA TYR A 10 -0.76 -24.88 -14.46
C TYR A 10 -1.04 -23.42 -14.09
N ILE A 11 -0.53 -22.95 -12.94
CA ILE A 11 -0.58 -21.54 -12.52
C ILE A 11 0.85 -20.96 -12.51
N ASP A 12 1.04 -19.81 -13.16
CA ASP A 12 2.36 -19.22 -13.47
C ASP A 12 3.12 -18.59 -12.30
N LYS A 13 2.43 -18.15 -11.24
CA LYS A 13 3.04 -17.54 -10.04
C LYS A 13 2.60 -18.28 -8.78
N THR A 14 3.52 -19.05 -8.20
CA THR A 14 3.29 -19.90 -7.01
C THR A 14 3.87 -19.33 -5.72
N GLN A 15 4.43 -18.12 -5.78
CA GLN A 15 4.89 -17.31 -4.65
C GLN A 15 4.84 -15.83 -5.03
N ALA A 16 4.14 -15.02 -4.24
CA ALA A 16 4.12 -13.58 -4.44
C ALA A 16 4.14 -12.88 -3.08
N SER A 17 5.21 -12.12 -2.84
CA SER A 17 5.32 -11.23 -1.70
C SER A 17 4.44 -10.01 -1.97
N TYR A 18 3.20 -10.03 -1.50
CA TYR A 18 2.30 -8.89 -1.59
C TYR A 18 2.43 -8.05 -0.33
N THR A 19 3.27 -7.02 -0.38
CA THR A 19 3.29 -5.97 0.65
C THR A 19 2.17 -4.96 0.40
N GLY A 20 0.92 -5.43 0.25
CA GLY A 20 -0.21 -4.61 -0.19
C GLY A 20 -0.19 -4.36 -1.71
N GLY A 21 -1.25 -4.80 -2.39
CA GLY A 21 -1.41 -4.68 -3.84
C GLY A 21 -2.02 -5.93 -4.48
N SER A 22 -2.37 -5.78 -5.75
CA SER A 22 -2.94 -6.83 -6.60
C SER A 22 -1.88 -7.43 -7.51
N ALA A 23 -2.00 -8.69 -7.92
CA ALA A 23 -1.33 -9.16 -9.12
C ALA A 23 -2.16 -10.13 -9.94
N THR A 24 -1.85 -10.15 -11.24
CA THR A 24 -2.40 -11.12 -12.17
C THR A 24 -1.64 -12.43 -12.09
N VAL A 25 -2.41 -13.51 -11.91
CA VAL A 25 -1.99 -14.90 -12.10
C VAL A 25 -2.64 -15.44 -13.36
N ASN A 26 -1.92 -16.30 -14.07
CA ASN A 26 -2.39 -16.94 -15.29
C ASN A 26 -2.50 -18.44 -15.08
N ALA A 27 -3.60 -19.02 -15.59
CA ALA A 27 -3.77 -20.46 -15.71
C ALA A 27 -3.66 -20.91 -17.17
N THR A 28 -2.87 -21.95 -17.41
CA THR A 28 -2.73 -22.58 -18.73
C THR A 28 -3.31 -23.99 -18.68
N LEU A 29 -4.22 -24.27 -19.62
CA LEU A 29 -4.82 -25.58 -19.83
C LEU A 29 -4.20 -26.23 -21.07
N TYR A 30 -3.59 -27.41 -20.89
CA TYR A 30 -3.06 -28.21 -21.99
C TYR A 30 -3.95 -29.43 -22.24
N ASN A 31 -4.12 -29.77 -23.53
CA ASN A 31 -4.80 -30.98 -24.01
C ASN A 31 -6.24 -31.15 -23.48
N GLY A 32 -6.93 -30.04 -23.22
CA GLY A 32 -8.30 -30.02 -22.73
C GLY A 32 -9.05 -28.75 -23.13
N THR A 33 -10.36 -28.74 -22.93
CA THR A 33 -11.24 -27.58 -23.14
C THR A 33 -12.13 -27.39 -21.92
N GLY A 34 -12.55 -26.15 -21.66
CA GLY A 34 -13.44 -25.84 -20.55
C GLY A 34 -13.19 -24.46 -19.96
N THR A 35 -14.10 -24.04 -19.09
CA THR A 35 -14.03 -22.74 -18.41
C THR A 35 -13.28 -22.89 -17.10
N ILE A 36 -12.22 -22.11 -16.92
CA ILE A 36 -11.48 -22.05 -15.65
C ILE A 36 -12.21 -21.12 -14.68
N VAL A 37 -12.43 -21.61 -13.45
CA VAL A 37 -12.98 -20.87 -12.33
C VAL A 37 -11.95 -20.77 -11.20
N TRP A 38 -11.97 -19.66 -10.47
CA TRP A 38 -10.99 -19.37 -9.42
C TRP A 38 -11.62 -19.29 -8.04
N LYS A 39 -10.91 -19.77 -7.03
CA LYS A 39 -11.35 -19.74 -5.63
C LYS A 39 -10.19 -19.50 -4.68
N SER A 40 -10.39 -18.62 -3.69
CA SER A 40 -9.46 -18.46 -2.55
C SER A 40 -9.82 -19.43 -1.42
N GLY A 41 -8.79 -20.00 -0.79
CA GLY A 41 -8.93 -20.82 0.41
C GLY A 41 -9.18 -20.02 1.68
N ASP A 42 -8.74 -18.76 1.73
CA ASP A 42 -8.97 -17.83 2.85
C ASP A 42 -9.02 -16.39 2.33
N THR A 43 -10.25 -15.88 2.22
CA THR A 43 -10.54 -14.53 1.75
C THR A 43 -10.12 -13.44 2.72
N SER A 44 -9.80 -13.78 3.98
CA SER A 44 -9.23 -12.84 4.94
C SER A 44 -7.73 -12.62 4.74
N VAL A 45 -7.04 -13.54 4.04
CA VAL A 45 -5.63 -13.45 3.68
C VAL A 45 -5.47 -12.93 2.26
N ALA A 46 -6.17 -13.50 1.27
CA ALA A 46 -6.15 -13.02 -0.10
C ALA A 46 -7.48 -13.26 -0.83
N LEU A 47 -7.91 -12.30 -1.64
CA LEU A 47 -9.04 -12.46 -2.57
C LEU A 47 -8.52 -12.85 -3.95
N VAL A 48 -9.29 -13.65 -4.68
CA VAL A 48 -9.06 -13.90 -6.11
C VAL A 48 -10.30 -13.54 -6.89
N ASN A 49 -10.13 -12.74 -7.93
CA ASN A 49 -11.19 -12.23 -8.79
C ASN A 49 -10.82 -12.48 -10.25
N GLY A 50 -11.53 -13.38 -10.93
CA GLY A 50 -11.30 -13.66 -12.35
C GLY A 50 -12.01 -14.93 -12.82
N ASN A 51 -12.16 -15.04 -14.14
CA ASN A 51 -12.64 -16.24 -14.83
C ASN A 51 -11.79 -16.48 -16.09
N GLY A 52 -11.73 -17.74 -16.53
CA GLY A 52 -10.86 -18.12 -17.64
C GLY A 52 -9.38 -18.11 -17.27
N ASN A 53 -8.54 -17.85 -18.26
CA ASN A 53 -7.09 -18.01 -18.15
C ASN A 53 -6.39 -17.02 -17.22
N THR A 54 -7.07 -15.97 -16.75
CA THR A 54 -6.46 -14.95 -15.89
C THR A 54 -7.30 -14.69 -14.66
N ALA A 55 -6.64 -14.37 -13.55
CA ALA A 55 -7.29 -13.85 -12.35
C ALA A 55 -6.40 -12.84 -11.64
N THR A 56 -7.05 -11.89 -10.96
CA THR A 56 -6.37 -10.93 -10.09
C THR A 56 -6.42 -11.42 -8.65
N VAL A 57 -5.28 -11.38 -7.97
CA VAL A 57 -5.11 -11.78 -6.58
C VAL A 57 -4.80 -10.55 -5.75
N ASP A 58 -5.65 -10.24 -4.78
CA ASP A 58 -5.51 -9.11 -3.87
C ASP A 58 -5.08 -9.62 -2.49
N GLY A 59 -3.88 -9.24 -2.03
CA GLY A 59 -3.44 -9.54 -0.66
C GLY A 59 -4.18 -8.66 0.35
N ILE A 60 -4.88 -9.28 1.31
CA ILE A 60 -5.69 -8.60 2.33
C ILE A 60 -4.94 -8.49 3.66
N LYS A 61 -4.35 -9.60 4.14
CA LYS A 61 -3.69 -9.66 5.44
C LYS A 61 -2.49 -10.58 5.39
N ALA A 62 -1.46 -10.25 6.17
CA ALA A 62 -0.32 -11.12 6.36
C ALA A 62 -0.75 -12.53 6.81
N GLY A 63 -0.27 -13.55 6.11
CA GLY A 63 -0.68 -14.94 6.26
C GLY A 63 -0.47 -15.71 4.97
N THR A 64 -0.73 -17.02 5.03
CA THR A 64 -0.62 -17.90 3.86
C THR A 64 -2.00 -18.44 3.51
N THR A 65 -2.35 -18.44 2.22
CA THR A 65 -3.55 -19.10 1.71
C THR A 65 -3.25 -19.82 0.39
N THR A 66 -4.24 -20.51 -0.15
CA THR A 66 -4.15 -21.22 -1.42
C THR A 66 -5.19 -20.67 -2.39
N ILE A 67 -4.78 -20.41 -3.63
CA ILE A 67 -5.72 -20.15 -4.71
C ILE A 67 -5.84 -21.40 -5.56
N THR A 68 -7.07 -21.72 -5.95
CA THR A 68 -7.39 -22.88 -6.78
C THR A 68 -7.98 -22.41 -8.10
N ALA A 69 -7.39 -22.86 -9.21
CA ALA A 69 -8.00 -22.84 -10.53
C ALA A 69 -8.62 -24.21 -10.79
N SER A 70 -9.87 -24.26 -11.26
CA SER A 70 -10.55 -25.53 -11.60
C SER A 70 -11.24 -25.43 -12.95
N ILE A 71 -11.31 -26.55 -13.67
CA ILE A 71 -12.13 -26.61 -14.89
C ILE A 71 -13.57 -26.91 -14.46
N SER A 72 -14.48 -25.99 -14.76
CA SER A 72 -15.88 -26.05 -14.36
C SER A 72 -16.54 -27.38 -14.79
N GLY A 73 -17.19 -28.06 -13.84
CA GLY A 73 -17.87 -29.34 -14.09
C GLY A 73 -16.94 -30.57 -14.12
N THR A 74 -15.68 -30.44 -13.69
CA THR A 74 -14.72 -31.54 -13.62
C THR A 74 -13.94 -31.52 -12.30
N ASP A 75 -13.17 -32.58 -12.04
CA ASP A 75 -12.28 -32.67 -10.87
C ASP A 75 -10.86 -32.13 -11.14
N TYR A 76 -10.58 -31.64 -12.35
CA TYR A 76 -9.27 -31.08 -12.70
C TYR A 76 -9.08 -29.72 -12.04
N SER A 77 -8.00 -29.61 -11.26
CA SER A 77 -7.63 -28.38 -10.59
C SER A 77 -6.12 -28.21 -10.48
N ALA A 78 -5.70 -26.97 -10.29
CA ALA A 78 -4.34 -26.58 -9.97
C ALA A 78 -4.37 -25.60 -8.81
N THR A 79 -3.34 -25.64 -7.98
CA THR A 79 -3.25 -24.77 -6.80
C THR A 79 -1.98 -23.95 -6.82
N ALA A 80 -2.07 -22.74 -6.25
CA ALA A 80 -0.93 -21.87 -6.00
C ALA A 80 -0.97 -21.40 -4.54
N ILE A 81 0.18 -21.46 -3.87
CA ILE A 81 0.31 -20.93 -2.51
C ILE A 81 0.53 -19.42 -2.61
N VAL A 82 -0.25 -18.67 -1.83
CA VAL A 82 -0.09 -17.23 -1.66
C VAL A 82 0.47 -16.99 -0.27
N ASP A 83 1.69 -16.49 -0.20
CA ASP A 83 2.32 -16.02 1.04
C ASP A 83 2.25 -14.49 1.10
N VAL A 84 1.19 -13.97 1.74
CA VAL A 84 1.08 -12.55 2.01
C VAL A 84 1.98 -12.24 3.19
N ARG A 85 3.14 -11.64 2.94
CA ARG A 85 4.07 -11.28 4.00
C ARG A 85 3.62 -10.00 4.67
N ALA A 86 3.76 -9.95 5.99
CA ALA A 86 3.77 -8.66 6.67
C ALA A 86 4.86 -7.79 6.05
N ALA A 87 4.57 -6.51 5.81
CA ALA A 87 5.62 -5.56 5.48
C ALA A 87 6.68 -5.65 6.59
N THR A 88 7.89 -6.12 6.24
CA THR A 88 9.01 -5.93 7.14
C THR A 88 9.16 -4.42 7.30
N PRO A 89 9.16 -3.90 8.54
CA PRO A 89 9.39 -2.48 8.78
C PRO A 89 10.72 -2.08 8.16
N GLN A 90 10.68 -1.51 6.95
CA GLN A 90 11.86 -0.90 6.36
C GLN A 90 12.16 0.32 7.23
N SER A 91 13.34 0.30 7.86
CA SER A 91 13.84 1.39 8.69
C SER A 91 15.17 1.87 8.13
N PHE A 92 15.29 3.17 8.01
CA PHE A 92 16.51 3.89 7.70
C PHE A 92 16.76 4.94 8.78
N GLU A 93 17.94 5.54 8.78
CA GLU A 93 18.28 6.63 9.70
C GLU A 93 17.40 7.85 9.42
N VAL A 94 16.76 8.35 10.48
CA VAL A 94 15.86 9.51 10.44
C VAL A 94 16.48 10.59 11.31
N ASP A 95 16.76 11.74 10.73
CA ASP A 95 17.29 12.86 11.50
C ASP A 95 16.29 13.32 12.57
N ARG A 96 16.82 13.85 13.67
CA ARG A 96 16.03 14.24 14.83
C ARG A 96 15.03 15.34 14.48
N CYS A 97 13.93 15.36 15.22
CA CYS A 97 12.98 16.46 15.17
C CYS A 97 13.60 17.74 15.76
N LEU A 98 13.52 18.85 15.03
CA LEU A 98 14.09 20.14 15.47
C LEU A 98 13.17 20.93 16.39
N VAL A 99 11.86 20.68 16.32
CA VAL A 99 10.86 21.33 17.17
C VAL A 99 9.81 20.33 17.60
N ASN A 100 9.56 20.23 18.90
CA ASN A 100 8.45 19.45 19.45
C ASN A 100 7.65 20.33 20.43
N LYS A 101 6.38 20.59 20.09
CA LYS A 101 5.49 21.43 20.90
C LYS A 101 4.67 20.64 21.94
N GLY A 102 4.95 19.34 22.13
CA GLY A 102 4.28 18.50 23.12
C GLY A 102 2.87 18.08 22.76
N GLY A 103 2.54 18.02 21.47
CA GLY A 103 1.24 17.55 20.97
C GLY A 103 1.08 16.03 20.99
N GLU A 104 -0.09 15.57 20.56
CA GLU A 104 -0.49 14.16 20.61
C GLU A 104 -0.42 13.52 19.22
N TYR A 105 0.01 12.26 19.19
CA TYR A 105 0.09 11.45 17.97
C TYR A 105 -0.98 10.35 17.99
N SER A 106 -1.62 10.10 16.85
CA SER A 106 -2.57 8.98 16.67
C SER A 106 -2.07 7.98 15.64
N ALA A 107 -1.56 6.83 16.12
CA ALA A 107 -1.13 5.73 15.26
C ALA A 107 -2.28 5.18 14.39
N ALA A 108 -3.48 5.06 14.97
CA ALA A 108 -4.66 4.58 14.26
C ALA A 108 -5.05 5.50 13.11
N GLU A 109 -5.00 6.82 13.31
CA GLU A 109 -5.28 7.77 12.23
C GLU A 109 -4.19 7.77 11.15
N CYS A 110 -2.94 7.47 11.50
CA CYS A 110 -1.88 7.29 10.50
C CYS A 110 -2.16 6.09 9.59
N ASP A 111 -2.63 4.98 10.16
CA ASP A 111 -3.06 3.81 9.38
C ASP A 111 -4.28 4.15 8.51
N ASN A 112 -5.24 4.91 9.03
CA ASN A 112 -6.39 5.38 8.25
C ASN A 112 -5.99 6.32 7.10
N ILE A 113 -4.98 7.19 7.29
CA ILE A 113 -4.43 8.05 6.22
C ILE A 113 -3.82 7.19 5.11
N ILE A 114 -2.98 6.21 5.46
CA ILE A 114 -2.35 5.31 4.49
C ILE A 114 -3.40 4.51 3.72
N ALA A 115 -4.40 3.97 4.44
CA ALA A 115 -5.51 3.25 3.83
C ALA A 115 -6.30 4.14 2.85
N ALA A 116 -6.59 5.39 3.22
CA ALA A 116 -7.29 6.32 2.35
C ALA A 116 -6.48 6.74 1.10
N VAL A 117 -5.16 6.88 1.21
CA VAL A 117 -4.29 7.11 0.04
C VAL A 117 -4.31 5.89 -0.89
N ASN A 118 -4.16 4.67 -0.34
CA ASN A 118 -4.18 3.45 -1.14
C ASN A 118 -5.55 3.17 -1.77
N GLN A 119 -6.64 3.51 -1.08
CA GLN A 119 -7.98 3.48 -1.66
C GLN A 119 -8.09 4.43 -2.86
N ALA A 120 -7.58 5.66 -2.73
CA ALA A 120 -7.57 6.61 -3.83
C ALA A 120 -6.70 6.12 -5.01
N ARG A 121 -5.56 5.47 -4.75
CA ARG A 121 -4.73 4.87 -5.81
C ARG A 121 -5.47 3.74 -6.54
N ALA A 122 -6.23 2.93 -5.82
CA ALA A 122 -7.03 1.85 -6.40
C ALA A 122 -8.12 2.37 -7.36
N GLU A 123 -8.72 3.54 -7.08
CA GLU A 123 -9.70 4.19 -7.99
C GLU A 123 -9.11 4.47 -9.39
N TYR A 124 -7.78 4.57 -9.49
CA TYR A 124 -7.04 4.82 -10.73
C TYR A 124 -6.25 3.60 -11.22
N ASN A 125 -6.47 2.40 -10.66
CA ASN A 125 -5.72 1.17 -10.93
C ASN A 125 -4.20 1.28 -10.66
N ILE A 126 -3.81 2.14 -9.72
CA ILE A 126 -2.42 2.32 -9.33
C ILE A 126 -2.12 1.38 -8.15
N PRO A 127 -1.00 0.62 -8.18
CA PRO A 127 -0.61 -0.25 -7.06
C PRO A 127 -0.51 0.51 -5.74
N ALA A 128 -0.98 -0.13 -4.67
CA ALA A 128 -0.89 0.40 -3.31
C ALA A 128 0.58 0.63 -2.90
N CYS A 129 0.79 1.67 -2.08
CA CYS A 129 2.05 1.86 -1.39
C CYS A 129 2.12 0.98 -0.14
N VAL A 130 3.31 0.47 0.14
CA VAL A 130 3.66 -0.29 1.33
C VAL A 130 3.93 0.67 2.50
N LYS A 131 3.33 0.42 3.67
CA LYS A 131 3.66 1.16 4.89
C LYS A 131 5.14 0.95 5.25
N ASN A 132 5.89 2.04 5.36
CA ASN A 132 7.30 2.06 5.72
C ASN A 132 7.49 2.79 7.05
N THR A 133 8.08 2.11 8.04
CA THR A 133 8.26 2.67 9.39
C THR A 133 9.25 3.83 9.46
N GLY A 134 10.29 3.81 8.62
CA GLY A 134 11.19 4.96 8.48
C GLY A 134 10.43 6.19 7.99
N LEU A 135 9.61 6.04 6.93
CA LEU A 135 8.79 7.13 6.42
C LEU A 135 7.70 7.58 7.41
N CYS A 136 7.18 6.70 8.27
CA CYS A 136 6.28 7.11 9.35
C CYS A 136 7.01 8.03 10.34
N LYS A 137 8.24 7.67 10.75
CA LYS A 137 9.07 8.54 11.60
C LYS A 137 9.42 9.87 10.91
N VAL A 138 9.67 9.85 9.60
CA VAL A 138 9.86 11.07 8.79
C VAL A 138 8.62 11.96 8.85
N ALA A 139 7.44 11.39 8.59
CA ALA A 139 6.17 12.12 8.66
C ALA A 139 5.93 12.69 10.08
N ASP A 140 6.30 11.95 11.13
CA ASP A 140 6.21 12.43 12.52
C ASP A 140 7.12 13.63 12.77
N VAL A 141 8.39 13.56 12.35
CA VAL A 141 9.34 14.68 12.43
C VAL A 141 8.77 15.90 11.72
N ARG A 142 8.31 15.70 10.48
CA ARG A 142 7.79 16.77 9.64
C ARG A 142 6.51 17.38 10.20
N SER A 143 5.55 16.59 10.67
CA SER A 143 4.30 17.11 11.25
C SER A 143 4.54 18.02 12.46
N LYS A 144 5.54 17.69 13.29
CA LYS A 144 5.96 18.51 14.44
C LYS A 144 6.66 19.80 13.99
N GLU A 145 7.55 19.72 13.00
CA GLU A 145 8.20 20.89 12.41
C GLU A 145 7.20 21.84 11.73
N ILE A 146 6.21 21.28 11.02
CA ILE A 146 5.13 22.03 10.37
C ILE A 146 4.21 22.70 11.41
N SER A 147 4.02 22.08 12.58
CA SER A 147 3.31 22.71 13.68
C SER A 147 4.00 23.97 14.21
N TYR A 148 5.32 24.09 13.98
CA TYR A 148 6.07 25.31 14.25
C TYR A 148 5.97 26.33 13.11
N SER A 149 6.20 25.90 11.87
CA SER A 149 6.06 26.74 10.69
C SER A 149 5.62 25.93 9.48
N PHE A 150 4.50 26.30 8.86
CA PHE A 150 3.93 25.60 7.70
C PHE A 150 4.75 25.90 6.44
N MET A 151 5.86 25.18 6.24
CA MET A 151 6.78 25.38 5.12
C MET A 151 7.38 24.05 4.62
N ASN A 152 7.79 24.05 3.35
CA ASN A 152 8.55 22.97 2.71
C ASN A 152 10.05 23.03 3.03
N VAL A 153 10.41 23.59 4.18
CA VAL A 153 11.77 23.57 4.73
C VAL A 153 11.69 23.20 6.20
N ARG A 154 12.79 22.74 6.74
CA ARG A 154 12.93 22.45 8.16
C ARG A 154 13.20 23.73 8.94
N PRO A 155 12.98 23.75 10.27
CA PRO A 155 13.22 24.93 11.11
C PRO A 155 14.65 25.50 11.05
N ASP A 156 15.65 24.69 10.71
CA ASP A 156 17.03 25.12 10.50
C ASP A 156 17.31 25.67 9.08
N GLY A 157 16.29 25.71 8.23
CA GLY A 157 16.38 26.16 6.84
C GLY A 157 16.79 25.07 5.84
N SER A 158 17.16 23.87 6.30
CA SER A 158 17.47 22.77 5.38
C SER A 158 16.21 22.27 4.64
N PRO A 159 16.35 21.63 3.46
CA PRO A 159 15.21 21.08 2.73
C PRO A 159 14.43 20.07 3.56
N TYR A 160 13.11 19.99 3.40
CA TYR A 160 12.28 19.02 4.12
C TYR A 160 12.74 17.56 3.93
N THR A 161 13.33 17.23 2.78
CA THR A 161 13.87 15.90 2.48
C THR A 161 15.12 15.54 3.28
N SER A 162 15.80 16.52 3.90
CA SER A 162 17.01 16.28 4.69
C SER A 162 16.76 15.43 5.93
N VAL A 163 15.49 15.27 6.36
CA VAL A 163 15.11 14.33 7.43
C VAL A 163 15.56 12.90 7.11
N ALA A 164 15.53 12.49 5.83
CA ALA A 164 16.00 11.20 5.37
C ALA A 164 16.30 11.24 3.85
N PRO A 165 17.44 11.80 3.43
CA PRO A 165 17.68 12.19 2.04
C PRO A 165 17.67 11.03 1.05
N GLU A 166 18.04 9.82 1.48
CA GLU A 166 18.09 8.64 0.63
C GLU A 166 16.75 7.93 0.44
N TYR A 167 15.72 8.28 1.23
CA TYR A 167 14.45 7.52 1.23
C TYR A 167 13.21 8.42 1.12
N TYR A 168 13.29 9.66 1.62
CA TYR A 168 12.21 10.63 1.56
C TYR A 168 12.26 11.42 0.25
N ARG A 169 11.20 11.35 -0.55
CA ARG A 169 11.18 11.90 -1.92
C ARG A 169 10.12 12.97 -2.15
N SER A 170 8.95 12.82 -1.53
CA SER A 170 7.88 13.80 -1.63
C SER A 170 7.02 13.80 -0.37
N GLU A 171 6.35 14.92 -0.12
CA GLU A 171 5.47 15.09 1.02
C GLU A 171 4.11 15.70 0.62
N GLY A 172 3.04 15.16 1.18
CA GLY A 172 1.73 15.79 1.20
C GLY A 172 1.47 16.33 2.60
N ILE A 173 1.19 17.64 2.72
CA ILE A 173 0.91 18.27 4.01
C ILE A 173 -0.52 18.82 4.02
N ALA A 174 -1.27 18.50 5.08
CA ALA A 174 -2.56 19.13 5.37
C ALA A 174 -2.62 19.60 6.82
N VAL A 175 -3.18 20.80 7.04
CA VAL A 175 -3.50 21.32 8.37
C VAL A 175 -5.00 21.51 8.46
N LEU A 176 -5.62 20.86 9.43
CA LEU A 176 -7.07 20.82 9.61
C LEU A 176 -7.44 21.22 11.03
N PRO A 177 -8.70 21.62 11.31
CA PRO A 177 -9.19 21.72 12.68
C PRO A 177 -8.99 20.42 13.45
N LYS A 178 -8.62 20.52 14.73
CA LYS A 178 -8.45 19.36 15.62
C LYS A 178 -9.69 18.46 15.57
N GLY A 179 -9.46 17.15 15.42
CA GLY A 179 -10.52 16.14 15.33
C GLY A 179 -11.04 15.85 13.92
N SER A 180 -10.48 16.50 12.88
CA SER A 180 -10.78 16.14 11.48
C SER A 180 -10.31 14.73 11.15
N SER A 181 -11.05 13.98 10.34
CA SER A 181 -10.71 12.58 10.02
C SER A 181 -9.54 12.47 9.03
N ALA A 182 -8.86 11.32 9.05
CA ALA A 182 -7.89 10.92 8.03
C ALA A 182 -8.40 11.10 6.58
N VAL A 183 -9.64 10.68 6.31
CA VAL A 183 -10.26 10.79 4.98
C VAL A 183 -10.40 12.25 4.54
N ALA A 184 -10.81 13.14 5.47
CA ALA A 184 -10.90 14.56 5.17
C ALA A 184 -9.53 15.16 4.80
N ALA A 185 -8.47 14.76 5.51
CA ALA A 185 -7.11 15.17 5.20
C ALA A 185 -6.68 14.72 3.81
N VAL A 186 -6.87 13.43 3.47
CA VAL A 186 -6.51 12.88 2.15
C VAL A 186 -7.32 13.53 1.02
N ASN A 187 -8.61 13.80 1.23
CA ASN A 187 -9.42 14.53 0.26
C ASN A 187 -8.90 15.95 0.03
N GLY A 188 -8.49 16.65 1.11
CA GLY A 188 -7.82 17.94 1.00
C GLY A 188 -6.52 17.88 0.18
N LEU A 189 -5.67 16.89 0.44
CA LEU A 189 -4.42 16.68 -0.31
C LEU A 189 -4.67 16.44 -1.80
N LYS A 190 -5.69 15.64 -2.15
CA LYS A 190 -6.05 15.34 -3.54
C LYS A 190 -6.56 16.55 -4.33
N ASN A 191 -7.02 17.61 -3.67
CA ASN A 191 -7.51 18.81 -4.37
C ASN A 191 -6.38 19.68 -4.92
N TYR A 192 -5.13 19.51 -4.44
CA TYR A 192 -3.97 20.25 -4.95
C TYR A 192 -3.27 19.46 -6.05
N THR A 193 -3.07 20.08 -7.22
CA THR A 193 -2.52 19.42 -8.42
C THR A 193 -1.19 18.71 -8.14
N THR A 194 -0.24 19.36 -7.47
CA THR A 194 1.08 18.80 -7.19
C THR A 194 1.00 17.60 -6.25
N THR A 195 0.28 17.75 -5.13
CA THR A 195 0.15 16.68 -4.14
C THR A 195 -0.61 15.49 -4.69
N ARG A 196 -1.69 15.72 -5.47
CA ARG A 196 -2.43 14.66 -6.15
C ARG A 196 -1.53 13.89 -7.12
N ARG A 197 -0.71 14.60 -7.92
CA ARG A 197 0.24 13.96 -8.84
C ARG A 197 1.15 13.01 -8.08
N ASP A 198 1.75 13.46 -6.99
CA ASP A 198 2.72 12.65 -6.25
C ASP A 198 2.04 11.48 -5.52
N LEU A 199 0.87 11.70 -4.88
CA LEU A 199 0.11 10.62 -4.24
C LEU A 199 -0.34 9.52 -5.23
N MET A 200 -0.51 9.86 -6.50
CA MET A 200 -0.93 8.96 -7.58
C MET A 200 0.24 8.53 -8.50
N ASP A 201 1.48 8.86 -8.17
CA ASP A 201 2.62 8.42 -8.97
C ASP A 201 2.92 6.94 -8.69
N GLU A 202 2.93 6.12 -9.73
CA GLU A 202 3.20 4.68 -9.64
C GLU A 202 4.66 4.35 -9.27
N ASN A 203 5.56 5.33 -9.38
CA ASN A 203 6.96 5.18 -8.98
C ASN A 203 7.11 5.21 -7.46
N PHE A 204 6.21 5.85 -6.72
CA PHE A 204 6.21 5.75 -5.27
C PHE A 204 5.55 4.45 -4.83
N ARG A 205 6.30 3.60 -4.12
CA ARG A 205 5.82 2.33 -3.57
C ARG A 205 5.89 2.27 -2.07
N ASN A 206 6.49 3.26 -1.40
CA ASN A 206 6.60 3.31 0.04
C ASN A 206 5.91 4.56 0.59
N ILE A 207 5.16 4.39 1.68
CA ILE A 207 4.41 5.48 2.33
C ILE A 207 4.58 5.45 3.84
N GLY A 208 4.69 6.63 4.42
CA GLY A 208 4.50 6.86 5.86
C GLY A 208 3.49 7.98 6.08
N ALA A 209 2.86 8.00 7.24
CA ALA A 209 1.91 9.06 7.59
C ALA A 209 2.07 9.48 9.05
N SER A 210 1.74 10.73 9.32
CA SER A 210 1.58 11.29 10.66
C SER A 210 0.23 11.97 10.81
N TYR A 211 -0.37 11.80 11.99
CA TYR A 211 -1.52 12.52 12.49
C TYR A 211 -1.14 13.11 13.85
N TYR A 212 -0.68 14.36 13.84
CA TYR A 212 -0.19 15.05 15.03
C TYR A 212 -1.11 16.21 15.39
N THR A 213 -1.59 16.28 16.64
CA THR A 213 -2.47 17.36 17.09
C THR A 213 -1.75 18.26 18.08
N TRP A 214 -1.85 19.57 17.86
CA TRP A 214 -1.33 20.57 18.79
C TRP A 214 -2.19 21.83 18.72
N GLY A 215 -2.57 22.35 19.88
CA GLY A 215 -3.54 23.43 19.98
C GLY A 215 -4.89 23.03 19.34
N ASN A 216 -5.40 23.90 18.46
CA ASN A 216 -6.68 23.71 17.76
C ASN A 216 -6.55 23.04 16.40
N TYR A 217 -5.37 22.49 16.07
CA TYR A 217 -5.08 21.95 14.75
C TYR A 217 -4.58 20.51 14.78
N THR A 218 -4.87 19.79 13.70
CA THR A 218 -4.26 18.53 13.30
C THR A 218 -3.32 18.81 12.12
N TYR A 219 -2.08 18.38 12.25
CA TYR A 219 -1.03 18.43 11.24
C TYR A 219 -0.85 17.03 10.67
N VAL A 220 -1.29 16.84 9.43
CA VAL A 220 -1.16 15.60 8.69
C VAL A 220 -0.01 15.72 7.70
N VAL A 221 0.87 14.73 7.72
CA VAL A 221 1.94 14.56 6.72
C VAL A 221 1.85 13.18 6.12
N VAL A 222 1.89 13.09 4.81
CA VAL A 222 2.11 11.86 4.04
C VAL A 222 3.50 11.94 3.44
N ALA A 223 4.38 11.02 3.83
CA ALA A 223 5.74 10.92 3.31
C ALA A 223 5.84 9.79 2.28
N LEU A 224 6.39 10.08 1.10
CA LEU A 224 6.52 9.14 -0.01
C LEU A 224 7.99 8.80 -0.30
N GLY A 225 8.22 7.54 -0.62
CA GLY A 225 9.48 7.01 -1.12
C GLY A 225 9.24 6.03 -2.26
N TYR A 226 10.29 5.78 -3.05
CA TYR A 226 10.26 4.81 -4.15
C TYR A 226 10.07 3.39 -3.62
#